data_AF-L9W0P1-F1
#
_entry.id   AF-L9W0P1-F1
#
_cell.length_a   1.000
_cell.length_b   1.000
_cell.length_c   1.000
_cell.angle_alpha   90.00
_cell.angle_beta   90.00
_cell.angle_gamma   90.00
#
_symmetry.space_group_name_H-M   'P 1'
#
loop_
_entity.id
_entity.type
_entity.pdbx_description
1 polymer ?
#
loop_
_entity_poly.entity_id
_entity_poly.type
_entity_poly.pdbx_seq_one_letter_code
_entity_poly.pdbx_strand_id
1 'polypeptide(L)' 'MSEERYRCICHTCESERLIDGLENAQEVFNEHADMAHEVELLKRQSRCRDSNWPVEPESGNDRSTTDR' A
#
# COMPACT_ATOMS: atom_id res chain seq x y z
N MET A 1 -17.26 9.76 3.55
CA MET A 1 -16.77 8.43 3.97
C MET A 1 -16.04 7.85 2.78
N SER A 2 -14.71 7.83 2.78
CA SER A 2 -13.96 7.22 1.68
C SER A 2 -14.11 5.71 1.79
N GLU A 3 -14.89 5.09 0.91
CA GLU A 3 -14.99 3.64 0.83
C GLU A 3 -13.61 3.08 0.42
N GLU A 4 -12.90 2.51 1.38
CA GLU A 4 -11.59 1.91 1.16
C GLU A 4 -11.77 0.56 0.46
N ARG A 5 -11.31 0.49 -0.79
CA ARG A 5 -11.32 -0.74 -1.58
C ARG A 5 -9.95 -1.38 -1.60
N TYR A 6 -9.93 -2.69 -1.51
CA TYR A 6 -8.74 -3.51 -1.57
C TYR A 6 -8.85 -4.46 -2.76
N ARG A 7 -7.71 -4.75 -3.39
CA ARG A 7 -7.59 -5.68 -4.48
C ARG A 7 -6.79 -6.88 -3.98
N CYS A 8 -7.42 -8.04 -3.98
CA CYS A 8 -6.80 -9.32 -3.64
C CYS A 8 -6.51 -10.08 -4.93
N ILE A 9 -5.25 -10.46 -5.13
CA ILE A 9 -4.79 -11.20 -6.32
C ILE A 9 -4.15 -12.48 -5.83
N CYS A 10 -4.66 -13.63 -6.28
CA CYS A 10 -4.05 -14.92 -6.04
C CYS A 10 -3.43 -15.42 -7.35
N HIS A 11 -2.10 -15.54 -7.39
CA HIS A 11 -1.35 -16.03 -8.54
C HIS A 11 -1.51 -17.53 -8.72
N THR A 12 -1.64 -18.28 -7.63
CA THR A 12 -1.87 -19.74 -7.68
C THR A 12 -3.23 -20.09 -8.26
N CYS A 13 -4.26 -19.28 -7.97
CA CYS A 13 -5.61 -19.47 -8.51
C CYS A 13 -5.88 -18.68 -9.79
N GLU A 14 -4.91 -17.87 -10.24
CA GLU A 14 -5.05 -16.93 -11.36
C GLU A 14 -6.33 -16.07 -11.24
N SER A 15 -6.65 -15.66 -10.01
CA SER A 15 -7.93 -15.04 -9.67
C SER A 15 -7.74 -13.68 -9.00
N GLU A 16 -8.60 -12.74 -9.36
CA GLU A 16 -8.61 -11.38 -8.81
C GLU A 16 -9.97 -11.03 -8.23
N ARG A 17 -9.98 -10.43 -7.03
CA ARG A 17 -11.20 -9.95 -6.36
C ARG A 17 -11.01 -8.54 -5.81
N LEU A 18 -12.05 -7.72 -5.97
CA LEU A 18 -12.16 -6.41 -5.32
C LEU A 18 -13.03 -6.55 -4.08
N ILE A 19 -12.52 -6.10 -2.95
CA ILE A 19 -13.13 -6.28 -1.64
C ILE A 19 -13.22 -4.90 -0.97
N ASP A 20 -14.41 -4.54 -0.50
CA ASP A 20 -14.63 -3.33 0.29
C ASP A 20 -14.29 -3.62 1.76
N GLY A 21 -13.51 -2.72 2.37
CA GLY A 21 -13.07 -2.83 3.75
C GLY A 21 -11.83 -3.71 3.95
N LEU A 22 -10.98 -3.31 4.90
CA LEU A 22 -9.72 -4.01 5.20
C LEU A 22 -9.97 -5.39 5.82
N GLU A 23 -10.92 -5.49 6.75
CA GLU A 23 -11.21 -6.72 7.50
C GLU A 23 -11.58 -7.88 6.56
N ASN A 24 -12.52 -7.63 5.64
CA ASN A 24 -12.92 -8.61 4.63
C ASN A 24 -11.75 -8.98 3.70
N ALA A 25 -10.94 -8.00 3.32
CA ALA A 25 -9.81 -8.22 2.42
C ALA A 25 -8.74 -9.09 3.08
N GLN A 26 -8.53 -8.89 4.39
CA GLN A 26 -7.58 -9.64 5.19
C GLN A 26 -8.06 -11.07 5.47
N GLU A 27 -9.36 -11.30 5.62
CA GLU A 27 -9.93 -12.65 5.72
C GLU A 27 -9.61 -13.48 4.46
N VAL A 28 -9.86 -12.93 3.26
CA VAL A 28 -9.55 -13.61 2.00
C VAL A 28 -8.06 -13.82 1.82
N PHE A 29 -7.23 -12.85 2.21
CA PHE A 29 -5.79 -13.01 2.16
C PHE A 29 -5.32 -14.18 3.05
N ASN A 30 -5.81 -14.25 4.29
CA ASN A 30 -5.43 -15.30 5.23
C ASN A 30 -5.86 -16.68 4.72
N GLU A 31 -7.09 -16.82 4.20
CA GLU A 31 -7.57 -18.07 3.62
C GLU A 31 -6.62 -18.58 2.51
N HIS A 32 -6.17 -17.70 1.63
CA HIS A 32 -5.23 -18.04 0.57
C HIS A 32 -3.81 -18.31 1.10
N ALA A 33 -3.37 -17.57 2.11
CA ALA A 33 -2.07 -17.78 2.75
C ALA A 33 -1.99 -19.12 3.50
N ASP A 34 -3.06 -19.56 4.16
CA ASP A 34 -3.17 -20.86 4.82
C ASP A 34 -3.08 -22.03 3.82
N MET A 35 -3.54 -21.81 2.59
CA MET A 35 -3.37 -22.76 1.47
C MET A 35 -1.98 -22.70 0.82
N ALA A 36 -1.05 -21.89 1.36
CA ALA A 36 0.26 -21.59 0.78
C ALA A 36 0.17 -21.05 -0.66
N HIS A 37 -0.91 -20.36 -1.00
CA HIS A 37 -1.04 -19.68 -2.28
C HIS A 37 -0.21 -18.39 -2.29
N GLU A 38 0.32 -18.05 -3.46
CA GLU A 38 0.99 -16.78 -3.67
C GLU A 38 -0.09 -15.70 -3.87
N VAL A 39 -0.35 -14.91 -2.82
CA VAL A 39 -1.42 -13.91 -2.76
C VAL A 39 -0.88 -12.52 -2.45
N GLU A 40 -1.43 -11.50 -3.12
CA GLU A 40 -1.11 -10.09 -2.92
C GLU A 40 -2.36 -9.31 -2.50
N LEU A 41 -2.22 -8.43 -1.50
CA LEU A 41 -3.28 -7.54 -1.04
C LEU A 41 -2.88 -6.07 -1.22
N LEU A 42 -3.57 -5.38 -2.13
CA LEU A 42 -3.26 -4.00 -2.51
C LEU A 42 -4.38 -3.05 -2.08
N LYS A 43 -4.05 -2.01 -1.31
CA LYS A 43 -4.97 -0.93 -0.99
C LYS A 43 -5.19 -0.08 -2.23
N ARG A 44 -6.40 -0.09 -2.77
CA ARG A 44 -6.78 0.81 -3.86
C ARG A 44 -7.08 2.17 -3.25
N GLN A 45 -6.07 3.03 -3.23
CA GLN A 45 -6.28 4.42 -2.88
C GLN A 45 -7.11 5.06 -3.99
N SER A 46 -8.41 5.25 -3.73
CA SER A 46 -9.22 6.20 -4.47
C SER A 46 -8.49 7.53 -4.34
N ARG A 47 -7.78 7.96 -5.39
CA ARG A 47 -7.17 9.29 -5.47
C ARG A 47 -8.29 10.33 -5.32
N CYS A 48 -8.69 10.61 -4.08
CA CYS A 48 -9.28 11.89 -3.76
C CYS A 48 -8.17 12.89 -4.07
N ARG A 49 -8.38 13.66 -5.14
CA ARG A 49 -7.47 14.72 -5.60
C ARG A 49 -7.46 15.84 -4.55
N ASP A 50 -6.77 15.66 -3.44
CA ASP A 50 -6.43 16.74 -2.53
C ASP A 50 -5.06 16.41 -1.92
N SER A 51 -3.97 16.84 -2.55
CA SER A 51 -3.34 18.17 -2.38
C SER A 51 -2.23 18.12 -1.33
N ASN A 52 -0.98 18.21 -1.83
CA ASN A 52 0.24 18.67 -1.17
C ASN A 52 0.90 17.76 -0.09
N TRP A 53 1.70 16.77 -0.51
CA TRP A 53 2.80 16.28 0.32
C TRP A 53 4.01 17.21 0.17
N PRO A 54 4.51 17.86 1.23
CA PRO A 54 5.82 18.52 1.17
C PRO A 54 6.90 17.44 1.07
N VAL A 55 7.75 17.55 0.05
CA VAL A 55 9.01 16.82 -0.02
C VAL A 55 9.84 17.20 1.21
N GLU A 56 10.16 16.25 2.07
CA GLU A 56 11.09 16.50 3.17
C GLU A 56 12.49 16.73 2.56
N PRO A 57 13.16 17.86 2.86
CA PRO A 57 14.44 18.17 2.27
C PRO A 57 15.53 17.25 2.82
N GLU A 58 16.35 16.73 1.92
CA GLU A 58 17.49 15.87 2.20
C GLU A 58 18.39 16.49 3.29
N SER A 59 18.46 15.85 4.46
CA SER A 59 19.49 16.12 5.45
C SER A 59 20.79 15.45 5.01
N GLY A 60 21.62 16.22 4.29
CA GLY A 60 22.98 15.86 3.92
C GLY A 60 23.89 17.07 4.13
N ASN A 61 24.39 17.22 5.35
CA ASN A 61 25.42 18.19 5.73
C ASN A 61 26.68 18.01 4.86
N ASP A 62 27.02 18.99 4.03
CA ASP A 62 28.40 19.24 3.64
C ASP A 62 28.64 20.73 3.41
N ARG A 63 29.10 21.43 4.45
CA ARG A 63 29.84 22.69 4.31
C ARG A 63 30.89 22.79 5.40
N SER A 64 32.07 22.27 5.07
CA SER A 64 33.34 22.70 5.67
C SER A 64 33.62 24.15 5.25
N THR A 65 33.45 25.11 6.18
CA THR A 65 33.93 26.50 6.08
C THR A 65 33.96 27.07 7.50
N THR A 66 34.91 27.85 8.02
CA THR A 66 36.23 28.38 7.66
C THR A 66 36.70 29.12 8.92
N ASP A 67 38.01 29.09 9.19
CA ASP A 67 38.87 30.11 9.83
C ASP A 67 38.20 31.25 10.65
N ARG A 68 38.50 31.28 11.96
CA ARG A 68 39.00 32.49 12.66
C ARG A 68 39.52 32.20 14.07
#